data_AF-A0A6P0Y4N1-F1
#
_entry.id   AF-A0A6P0Y4N1-F1
#
_cell.length_a   1.000
_cell.length_b   1.000
_cell.length_c   1.000
_cell.angle_alpha   90.00
_cell.angle_beta   90.00
_cell.angle_gamma   90.00
#
_symmetry.space_group_name_H-M   'P 1'
#
loop_
_entity.id
_entity.type
_entity.pdbx_description
1 polymer ?
#
loop_
_entity_poly.entity_id
_entity_poly.type
_entity_poly.pdbx_seq_one_letter_code
_entity_poly.pdbx_strand_id
1 'polypeptide(L)'
;MPINKTQGRRIMAENISQSEQTQSNIYSYCSLPEVPERVLSPEVNPHRANLILQNDKKWVNGTVLHYYFFDQPSDGQRIFFANGTSEFRSWTTSEAEKNIVRQAFKMWADIGIGLKFE
;
A
#
# COMPACT_ATOMS: atom_id res chain seq x y z
N MET A 1 -66.82 46.58 13.72
CA MET A 1 -65.97 47.78 13.93
C MET A 1 -65.45 47.73 15.36
N PRO A 2 -64.19 48.12 15.68
CA PRO A 2 -63.10 48.70 14.88
C PRO A 2 -62.12 47.59 14.41
N ILE A 3 -61.34 47.59 13.31
CA ILE A 3 -60.59 48.53 12.45
C ILE A 3 -59.26 49.08 13.03
N ASN A 4 -58.18 48.41 12.56
CA ASN A 4 -56.82 48.84 12.23
C ASN A 4 -55.78 49.18 13.32
N LYS A 5 -54.58 48.58 13.19
CA LYS A 5 -53.45 49.22 12.50
C LYS A 5 -52.34 48.25 12.07
N THR A 6 -52.12 48.24 10.76
CA THR A 6 -50.93 48.02 9.92
C THR A 6 -49.55 48.03 10.59
N GLN A 7 -48.71 47.04 10.25
CA GLN A 7 -47.27 47.12 9.90
C GLN A 7 -46.87 45.67 9.53
N GLY A 8 -46.10 45.27 8.52
CA GLY A 8 -45.23 45.92 7.55
C GLY A 8 -44.59 44.78 6.72
N ARG A 9 -44.29 45.08 5.46
CA ARG A 9 -43.83 44.18 4.39
C ARG A 9 -42.36 43.74 4.61
N ARG A 10 -42.01 42.46 4.42
CA ARG A 10 -40.68 42.08 3.88
C ARG A 10 -40.64 40.65 3.32
N ILE A 11 -40.36 40.58 2.03
CA ILE A 11 -39.77 39.44 1.30
C ILE A 11 -38.43 39.10 1.96
N MET A 12 -38.06 37.82 2.06
CA MET A 12 -36.75 37.28 1.62
C MET A 12 -36.70 35.77 1.87
N ALA A 13 -36.22 35.06 0.84
CA ALA A 13 -35.98 33.63 0.78
C ALA A 13 -35.24 33.11 2.03
N GLU A 14 -35.67 31.94 2.52
CA GLU A 14 -34.89 31.15 3.47
C GLU A 14 -33.58 30.76 2.78
N ASN A 15 -32.52 31.42 3.23
CA ASN A 15 -31.19 31.26 2.68
C ASN A 15 -30.60 29.95 3.20
N ILE A 16 -30.37 29.03 2.27
CA ILE A 16 -29.66 27.77 2.45
C ILE A 16 -28.26 28.10 3.00
N SER A 17 -27.92 27.54 4.15
CA SER A 17 -26.53 27.42 4.58
C SER A 17 -26.30 26.00 5.09
N GLN A 18 -26.50 25.03 4.20
CA GLN A 18 -25.82 23.75 4.33
C GLN A 18 -24.34 24.02 4.00
N SER A 19 -23.52 24.15 5.03
CA SER A 19 -22.08 24.12 4.86
C SER A 19 -21.70 22.72 4.37
N GLU A 20 -21.43 22.59 3.07
CA GLU A 20 -20.83 21.41 2.47
C GLU A 20 -19.46 21.19 3.11
N GLN A 21 -19.39 20.28 4.08
CA GLN A 21 -18.12 19.80 4.58
C GLN A 21 -17.52 18.89 3.52
N THR A 22 -16.54 19.41 2.77
CA THR A 22 -15.73 18.59 1.86
C THR A 22 -14.87 17.66 2.71
N GLN A 23 -15.39 16.48 3.01
CA GLN A 23 -14.67 15.44 3.71
C GLN A 23 -13.54 14.95 2.78
N SER A 24 -12.32 15.44 3.01
CA SER A 24 -11.14 14.96 2.32
C SER A 24 -10.95 13.49 2.72
N ASN A 25 -11.22 12.56 1.80
CA ASN A 25 -10.88 11.16 2.02
C ASN A 25 -9.37 11.05 2.13
N ILE A 26 -8.87 10.80 3.35
CA ILE A 26 -7.46 10.51 3.60
C ILE A 26 -7.24 9.05 3.18
N TYR A 27 -6.70 8.85 1.99
CA TYR A 27 -6.29 7.52 1.52
C TYR A 27 -4.91 7.18 2.08
N SER A 28 -4.75 5.94 2.56
CA SER A 28 -3.44 5.37 2.89
C SER A 28 -2.99 4.46 1.75
N TYR A 29 -1.83 4.74 1.18
CA TYR A 29 -1.24 3.95 0.09
C TYR A 29 -0.10 3.07 0.60
N CYS A 30 0.21 2.03 -0.16
CA CYS A 30 1.39 1.19 0.09
C CYS A 30 2.66 2.03 -0.07
N SER A 31 3.61 1.87 0.86
CA SER A 31 4.91 2.56 0.84
C SER A 31 5.97 1.80 0.03
N LEU A 32 5.58 1.14 -1.06
CA LEU A 32 6.51 0.39 -1.91
C LEU A 32 7.46 1.37 -2.60
N PRO A 33 8.79 1.21 -2.46
CA PRO A 33 9.74 2.10 -3.12
C PRO A 33 9.74 1.88 -4.64
N GLU A 34 10.14 2.92 -5.38
CA GLU A 34 10.40 2.80 -6.81
C GLU A 34 11.61 1.90 -7.05
N VAL A 35 11.43 0.84 -7.83
CA VAL A 35 12.50 -0.09 -8.20
C VAL A 35 13.10 0.37 -9.53
N PRO A 36 14.42 0.65 -9.60
CA PRO A 36 15.05 1.10 -10.83
C PRO A 36 14.97 0.03 -11.93
N GLU A 37 14.96 0.47 -13.18
CA GLU A 37 14.96 -0.44 -14.32
C GLU A 37 16.26 -1.23 -14.41
N ARG A 38 16.14 -2.50 -14.83
CA ARG A 38 17.30 -3.37 -15.04
C ARG A 38 18.08 -2.92 -16.27
N VAL A 39 19.37 -2.67 -16.09
CA VAL A 39 20.30 -2.43 -17.20
C VAL A 39 21.00 -3.73 -17.59
N LEU A 40 21.00 -4.06 -18.88
CA LEU A 40 21.72 -5.21 -19.44
C LEU A 40 22.97 -4.74 -20.20
N SER A 41 24.01 -5.57 -20.23
CA SER A 41 25.22 -5.29 -21.02
C SER A 41 24.87 -5.17 -22.51
N PRO A 42 25.48 -4.23 -23.27
CA PRO A 42 25.31 -4.13 -24.72
C PRO A 42 25.72 -5.40 -25.48
N GLU A 43 26.53 -6.26 -24.88
CA GLU A 43 26.96 -7.54 -25.47
C GLU A 43 25.87 -8.62 -25.44
N VAL A 44 24.79 -8.41 -24.67
CA VAL A 44 23.68 -9.34 -24.62
C VAL A 44 22.93 -9.30 -25.95
N ASN A 45 22.81 -10.45 -26.61
CA ASN A 45 22.03 -10.58 -27.83
C ASN A 45 20.63 -9.93 -27.70
N PRO A 46 20.18 -9.10 -28.66
CA PRO A 46 18.93 -8.33 -28.54
C PRO A 46 17.68 -9.19 -28.26
N HIS A 47 17.57 -10.38 -28.84
CA HIS A 47 16.43 -11.28 -28.59
C HIS A 47 16.47 -11.82 -27.16
N ARG A 48 17.66 -12.17 -26.66
CA ARG A 48 17.85 -12.59 -25.27
C ARG A 48 17.55 -11.45 -24.30
N ALA A 49 17.99 -10.23 -24.61
CA ALA A 49 17.73 -9.05 -23.78
C ALA A 49 16.21 -8.82 -23.62
N ASN A 50 15.46 -8.89 -24.73
CA ASN A 50 14.01 -8.75 -24.69
C ASN A 50 13.34 -9.84 -23.84
N LEU A 51 13.74 -11.11 -24.00
CA LEU A 51 13.18 -12.21 -23.21
C LEU A 51 13.48 -12.08 -21.71
N ILE A 52 14.66 -11.57 -21.34
CA ILE A 52 15.00 -11.30 -19.93
C ILE A 52 14.05 -10.23 -19.38
N LEU A 53 13.92 -9.10 -20.07
CA LEU A 53 13.08 -7.98 -19.61
C LEU A 53 11.59 -8.34 -19.55
N GLN A 54 11.09 -9.18 -20.46
CA GLN A 54 9.69 -9.61 -20.47
C GLN A 54 9.33 -10.56 -19.31
N ASN A 55 10.32 -11.22 -18.71
CA ASN A 55 10.12 -12.25 -17.67
C ASN A 55 10.76 -11.91 -16.32
N ASP A 56 11.40 -10.74 -16.20
CA ASP A 56 12.25 -10.38 -15.06
C ASP A 56 11.54 -10.36 -13.69
N LYS A 57 10.23 -10.06 -13.69
CA LYS A 57 9.37 -9.92 -12.50
C LYS A 57 8.36 -11.06 -12.36
N LYS A 58 8.62 -12.22 -12.99
CA LYS A 58 7.70 -13.36 -13.02
C LYS A 58 8.36 -14.61 -12.48
N TRP A 59 7.53 -15.42 -11.81
CA TRP A 59 7.88 -16.78 -11.45
C TRP A 59 7.30 -17.74 -12.49
N VAL A 60 8.03 -18.83 -12.76
CA VAL A 60 7.56 -19.88 -13.66
C VAL A 60 6.46 -20.68 -12.97
N ASN A 61 5.44 -21.11 -13.72
CA ASN A 61 4.38 -21.98 -13.19
C ASN A 61 4.99 -23.28 -12.61
N GLY A 62 4.48 -23.70 -11.45
CA GLY A 62 4.96 -24.83 -10.67
C GLY A 62 6.07 -24.48 -9.69
N THR A 63 6.50 -23.21 -9.59
CA THR A 63 7.52 -22.79 -8.64
C THR A 63 7.01 -22.89 -7.20
N VAL A 64 7.81 -23.51 -6.34
CA VAL A 64 7.65 -23.46 -4.88
C VAL A 64 8.53 -22.34 -4.34
N LEU A 65 7.90 -21.34 -3.72
CA LEU A 65 8.58 -20.22 -3.08
C LEU A 65 8.74 -20.51 -1.59
N HIS A 66 9.95 -20.84 -1.19
CA HIS A 66 10.29 -21.01 0.21
C HIS A 66 10.44 -19.64 0.89
N TYR A 67 9.77 -19.45 2.02
CA TYR A 67 9.87 -18.23 2.80
C TYR A 67 10.23 -18.54 4.25
N TYR A 68 10.74 -17.52 4.93
CA TYR A 68 11.20 -17.63 6.29
C TYR A 68 10.83 -16.39 7.08
N PHE A 69 10.34 -16.59 8.31
CA PHE A 69 10.15 -15.51 9.26
C PHE A 69 11.39 -15.40 10.12
N PHE A 70 12.07 -14.25 10.04
CA PHE A 70 13.18 -13.92 10.92
C PHE A 70 12.81 -14.16 12.39
N ASP A 71 13.69 -14.85 13.12
CA ASP A 71 13.46 -15.30 14.49
C ASP A 71 14.66 -15.06 15.41
N GLN A 72 15.79 -14.60 14.89
CA GLN A 72 16.97 -14.33 15.70
C GLN A 72 16.93 -12.91 16.26
N PRO A 73 17.41 -12.68 17.50
CA PRO A 73 17.54 -11.32 18.05
C PRO A 73 18.44 -10.39 17.23
N SER A 74 19.35 -10.97 16.44
CA SER A 74 20.23 -10.25 15.52
C SER A 74 19.53 -9.83 14.22
N ASP A 75 18.34 -10.35 13.92
CA ASP A 75 17.62 -10.03 12.70
C ASP A 75 16.97 -8.65 12.83
N GLY A 76 17.61 -7.66 12.25
CA GLY A 76 17.16 -6.28 12.33
C GLY A 76 18.16 -5.31 11.71
N GLN A 77 17.84 -4.03 11.80
CA GLN A 77 18.70 -2.97 11.29
C GLN A 77 18.80 -1.82 12.27
N ARG A 78 19.99 -1.23 12.37
CA ARG A 78 20.18 0.05 13.04
C ARG A 78 19.72 1.18 12.13
N ILE A 79 18.68 1.88 12.56
CA ILE A 79 18.13 3.06 11.89
C ILE A 79 18.80 4.30 12.46
N PHE A 80 19.29 5.18 11.61
CA PHE A 80 19.88 6.46 11.99
C PHE A 80 18.87 7.58 11.72
N PHE A 81 18.65 8.43 12.71
CA PHE A 81 17.73 9.56 12.62
C PHE A 81 18.48 10.86 12.32
N ALA A 82 17.77 11.83 11.75
CA ALA A 82 18.33 13.13 11.38
C ALA A 82 18.91 13.92 12.56
N ASN A 83 18.46 13.63 13.79
CA ASN A 83 18.97 14.23 15.03
C ASN A 83 20.26 13.55 15.56
N GLY A 84 20.84 12.62 14.81
CA GLY A 84 22.07 11.90 15.18
C GLY A 84 21.87 10.72 16.13
N THR A 85 20.63 10.41 16.54
CA THR A 85 20.35 9.20 17.33
C THR A 85 20.26 7.97 16.43
N SER A 86 20.39 6.79 17.04
CA SER A 86 20.14 5.53 16.35
C SER A 86 19.34 4.55 17.20
N GLU A 87 18.57 3.70 16.55
CA GLU A 87 17.75 2.67 17.18
C GLU A 87 17.92 1.35 16.43
N PHE A 88 18.01 0.23 17.15
CA PHE A 88 17.94 -1.09 16.53
C PHE A 88 16.47 -1.48 16.34
N ARG A 89 16.06 -1.69 15.10
CA ARG A 89 14.72 -2.16 14.74
C ARG A 89 14.78 -3.62 14.38
N SER A 90 14.18 -4.46 15.22
CA SER A 90 13.99 -5.89 14.96
C SER A 90 13.15 -6.11 13.71
N TRP A 91 13.45 -7.16 12.96
CA TRP A 91 12.63 -7.67 11.86
C TRP A 91 11.80 -8.89 12.25
N THR A 92 11.94 -9.37 13.50
CA THR A 92 11.08 -10.41 14.05
C THR A 92 9.66 -9.90 14.23
N THR A 93 8.71 -10.82 14.31
CA THR A 93 7.27 -10.52 14.32
C THR A 93 6.50 -11.53 15.16
N SER A 94 5.27 -11.18 15.56
CA SER A 94 4.41 -12.04 16.37
C SER A 94 3.81 -13.20 15.57
N GLU A 95 3.38 -14.28 16.25
CA GLU A 95 2.72 -15.40 15.57
C GLU A 95 1.40 -14.98 14.88
N ALA A 96 0.69 -14.01 15.44
CA ALA A 96 -0.51 -13.46 14.83
C ALA A 96 -0.20 -12.83 13.46
N GLU A 97 0.86 -12.04 13.35
CA GLU A 97 1.31 -11.44 12.09
C GLU A 97 1.81 -12.49 11.10
N LYS A 98 2.55 -13.51 11.57
CA LYS A 98 2.95 -14.67 10.73
C LYS A 98 1.72 -15.35 10.12
N ASN A 99 0.66 -15.54 10.90
CA ASN A 99 -0.60 -16.11 10.41
C ASN A 99 -1.29 -15.25 9.35
N ILE A 100 -1.19 -13.93 9.42
CA ILE A 100 -1.70 -13.04 8.36
C ILE A 100 -0.92 -13.24 7.07
N VAL A 101 0.41 -13.35 7.14
CA VAL A 101 1.26 -13.60 5.95
C VAL A 101 0.91 -14.95 5.32
N ARG A 102 0.76 -16.02 6.12
CA ARG A 102 0.34 -17.34 5.62
C ARG A 102 -1.02 -17.29 4.93
N GLN A 103 -1.98 -16.56 5.50
CA GLN A 103 -3.30 -16.35 4.87
C GLN A 103 -3.19 -15.59 3.54
N ALA A 104 -2.34 -14.56 3.48
CA ALA A 104 -2.09 -13.82 2.24
C ALA A 104 -1.52 -14.72 1.14
N PHE A 105 -0.53 -15.56 1.47
CA PHE A 105 0.00 -16.55 0.52
C PHE A 105 -1.04 -17.56 0.06
N LYS A 106 -1.90 -18.02 0.98
CA LYS A 106 -3.03 -18.87 0.60
C LYS A 106 -3.97 -18.18 -0.38
N MET A 107 -4.34 -16.92 -0.14
CA MET A 107 -5.20 -16.15 -1.06
C MET A 107 -4.59 -16.05 -2.46
N TRP A 108 -3.28 -15.81 -2.56
CA TRP A 108 -2.58 -15.80 -3.85
C TRP A 108 -2.57 -17.16 -4.54
N ALA A 109 -2.26 -18.24 -3.79
CA ALA A 109 -2.22 -19.59 -4.33
C ALA A 109 -3.61 -20.06 -4.83
N ASP A 110 -4.68 -19.72 -4.11
CA ASP A 110 -6.06 -20.12 -4.41
C ASP A 110 -6.59 -19.51 -5.73
N ILE A 111 -5.99 -18.42 -6.22
CA ILE A 111 -6.32 -17.83 -7.53
C ILE A 111 -5.80 -18.73 -8.68
N GLY A 112 -4.98 -19.73 -8.40
CA GLY A 112 -4.47 -20.65 -9.42
C GLY A 112 -3.33 -20.06 -10.25
N ILE A 113 -2.56 -19.13 -9.68
CA ILE A 113 -1.41 -18.47 -10.33
C ILE A 113 -0.21 -19.40 -10.59
N GLY A 114 -0.33 -20.68 -10.23
CA GLY A 114 0.72 -21.66 -10.47
C GLY A 114 1.88 -21.61 -9.49
N LEU A 115 1.70 -20.98 -8.32
CA LEU A 115 2.72 -20.89 -7.27
C LEU A 115 2.30 -21.65 -6.03
N LYS A 116 3.30 -22.17 -5.31
CA LYS A 116 3.15 -22.71 -3.95
C LYS A 116 4.07 -21.94 -3.01
N PHE A 117 3.68 -21.85 -1.74
CA PHE A 117 4.43 -21.15 -0.70
C PHE A 117 4.70 -22.12 0.45
N GLU A 118 5.96 -22.23 0.87
CA GLU A 118 6.41 -23.16 1.91
C GLU A 118 7.31 -22.49 2.94
#